data_AF-A0A955KQW3-F1
#
_entry.id   AF-A0A955KQW3-F1
#
_cell.length_a   1.000
_cell.length_b   1.000
_cell.length_c   1.000
_cell.angle_alpha   90.00
_cell.angle_beta   90.00
_cell.angle_gamma   90.00
#
_symmetry.space_group_name_H-M   'P 1'
#
loop_
_entity.id
_entity.type
_entity.pdbx_description
1 polymer ?
#
loop_
_entity_poly.entity_id
_entity_poly.type
_entity_poly.pdbx_seq_one_letter_code
_entity_poly.pdbx_strand_id
1 'polypeptide(L)'
;MKNKLLFWIPNILLVGAMVASAIAYFSDIPGTIEAFNMLGYPGYVLYFNGTAKILGGIAILFPVARTLKEFAYAGYLYIILLAGQALYINMPAMAPTILIFIIVWILAYWGYRRVARI
;
A
#
# COMPACT_ATOMS: atom_id res chain seq x y z
N MET A 1 6.11 -20.27 -18.31
CA MET A 1 5.49 -18.92 -18.38
C MET A 1 4.34 -18.71 -17.38
N LYS A 2 3.45 -19.69 -17.15
CA LYS A 2 2.33 -19.58 -16.17
C LYS A 2 2.76 -19.17 -14.73
N ASN A 3 3.95 -19.56 -14.29
CA ASN A 3 4.46 -19.20 -12.94
C ASN A 3 4.84 -17.72 -12.78
N LYS A 4 5.16 -17.01 -13.88
CA LYS A 4 5.51 -15.58 -13.80
C LYS A 4 4.25 -14.71 -13.59
N LEU A 5 3.15 -14.99 -14.30
CA LEU A 5 1.92 -14.22 -14.15
C LEU A 5 1.35 -14.32 -12.72
N LEU A 6 1.30 -15.54 -12.16
CA LEU A 6 0.79 -15.76 -10.80
C LEU A 6 1.59 -14.99 -9.74
N PHE A 7 2.88 -14.76 -10.00
CA PHE A 7 3.77 -14.00 -9.13
C PHE A 7 3.57 -12.47 -9.24
N TRP A 8 3.29 -11.97 -10.44
CA TRP A 8 3.12 -10.53 -10.66
C TRP A 8 1.73 -10.03 -10.26
N ILE A 9 0.70 -10.88 -10.30
CA ILE A 9 -0.68 -10.48 -9.98
C ILE A 9 -0.79 -9.83 -8.58
N PRO A 10 -0.30 -10.43 -7.48
CA PRO A 10 -0.40 -9.80 -6.16
C PRO A 10 0.37 -8.48 -6.07
N ASN A 11 1.50 -8.35 -6.77
CA ASN A 11 2.29 -7.13 -6.79
C ASN A 11 1.57 -5.99 -7.53
N ILE A 12 0.97 -6.30 -8.69
CA ILE A 12 0.19 -5.32 -9.45
C ILE A 12 -1.05 -4.90 -8.66
N LEU A 13 -1.75 -5.85 -8.02
CA LEU A 13 -2.90 -5.54 -7.18
C LEU A 13 -2.53 -4.66 -5.99
N LEU A 14 -1.45 -5.01 -5.27
CA LEU A 14 -0.96 -4.26 -4.13
C LEU A 14 -0.55 -2.83 -4.54
N VAL A 15 0.28 -2.71 -5.58
CA VAL A 15 0.76 -1.41 -6.06
C VAL A 15 -0.39 -0.60 -6.66
N GLY A 16 -1.29 -1.22 -7.41
CA GLY A 16 -2.47 -0.58 -7.99
C GLY A 16 -3.37 0.02 -6.92
N ALA A 17 -3.66 -0.73 -5.85
CA ALA A 17 -4.44 -0.21 -4.72
C ALA A 17 -3.75 0.98 -4.03
N MET A 18 -2.44 0.89 -3.79
CA MET A 18 -1.67 1.97 -3.16
C MET A 18 -1.64 3.22 -4.02
N VAL A 19 -1.32 3.08 -5.31
CA VAL A 19 -1.23 4.20 -6.24
C VAL A 19 -2.60 4.82 -6.50
N ALA A 20 -3.67 4.04 -6.63
CA ALA A 20 -5.02 4.57 -6.78
C ALA A 20 -5.42 5.43 -5.57
N SER A 21 -5.12 4.98 -4.35
CA SER A 21 -5.35 5.79 -3.15
C SER A 21 -4.47 7.04 -3.12
N ALA A 22 -3.20 6.97 -3.56
CA ALA A 22 -2.33 8.14 -3.64
C ALA A 22 -2.85 9.16 -4.65
N ILE A 23 -3.37 8.74 -5.80
CA ILE A 23 -3.98 9.64 -6.78
C ILE A 23 -5.16 10.38 -6.14
N ALA A 24 -6.02 9.69 -5.39
CA ALA A 24 -7.11 10.34 -4.65
C ALA A 24 -6.62 11.42 -3.68
N TYR A 25 -5.41 11.27 -3.13
CA TYR A 25 -4.81 12.24 -2.21
C TYR A 25 -4.37 13.52 -2.95
N PHE A 26 -3.77 13.37 -4.13
CA PHE A 26 -3.31 14.50 -4.94
C PHE A 26 -4.42 15.16 -5.76
N SER A 27 -5.50 14.45 -6.06
CA SER A 27 -6.67 14.97 -6.79
C SER A 27 -7.67 15.69 -5.90
N ASP A 28 -7.33 15.94 -4.64
CA ASP A 28 -8.14 16.72 -3.69
C ASP A 28 -9.58 16.18 -3.54
N ILE A 29 -9.76 14.85 -3.60
CA ILE A 29 -11.09 14.25 -3.51
C ILE A 29 -11.67 14.58 -2.11
N PRO A 30 -12.80 15.30 -2.01
CA PRO A 30 -13.26 15.91 -0.75
C PRO A 30 -13.38 14.95 0.44
N GLY A 31 -13.70 13.67 0.22
CA GLY A 31 -13.77 12.68 1.30
C GLY A 31 -12.41 12.23 1.88
N THR A 32 -11.31 12.42 1.14
CA THR A 32 -9.99 11.96 1.58
C THR A 32 -9.35 12.93 2.56
N ILE A 33 -9.43 14.23 2.27
CA ILE A 33 -8.89 15.27 3.14
C ILE A 33 -9.68 15.32 4.45
N GLU A 34 -11.01 15.22 4.36
CA GLU A 34 -11.86 15.15 5.54
C GLU A 34 -11.50 13.96 6.44
N ALA A 35 -11.26 12.78 5.87
CA ALA A 35 -10.83 11.60 6.64
C ALA A 35 -9.50 11.82 7.39
N PHE A 36 -8.52 12.51 6.79
CA PHE A 36 -7.26 12.84 7.47
C PHE A 36 -7.44 13.92 8.53
N ASN A 37 -8.32 14.91 8.30
CA ASN A 37 -8.65 15.93 9.28
C ASN A 37 -9.38 15.34 10.49
N MET A 38 -10.29 14.38 10.29
CA MET A 38 -10.97 13.66 11.38
C MET A 38 -9.98 12.90 12.27
N LEU A 39 -8.86 12.42 11.69
CA LEU A 39 -7.77 11.77 12.42
C LEU A 39 -6.83 12.76 13.12
N GLY A 40 -7.04 14.07 12.94
CA GLY A 40 -6.18 15.12 13.49
C GLY A 40 -4.83 15.26 12.78
N TYR A 41 -4.68 14.69 11.58
CA TYR A 41 -3.43 14.80 10.83
C TYR A 41 -3.34 16.12 10.06
N PRO A 42 -2.18 16.80 10.08
CA PRO A 42 -1.94 17.94 9.21
C PRO A 42 -2.04 17.57 7.73
N GLY A 43 -2.52 18.49 6.89
CA GLY A 43 -2.70 18.25 5.45
C GLY A 43 -1.43 17.81 4.70
N TYR A 44 -0.23 18.21 5.13
CA TYR A 44 1.01 17.76 4.49
C TYR A 44 1.25 16.24 4.64
N VAL A 45 0.71 15.61 5.69
CA VAL A 45 0.84 14.16 5.94
C VAL A 45 0.16 13.36 4.84
N LEU A 46 -0.98 13.87 4.34
CA LEU A 46 -1.71 13.27 3.23
C LEU A 46 -0.83 13.16 1.99
N TYR A 47 -0.23 14.28 1.56
CA TYR A 47 0.63 14.32 0.38
C TYR A 47 1.92 13.53 0.56
N PHE A 48 2.54 13.61 1.75
CA PHE A 48 3.72 12.79 2.08
C PHE A 48 3.41 11.28 1.97
N ASN A 49 2.28 10.84 2.52
CA ASN A 49 1.81 9.47 2.41
C ASN A 49 1.58 9.06 0.95
N GLY A 50 0.94 9.93 0.16
CA GLY A 50 0.75 9.73 -1.28
C GLY A 50 2.06 9.56 -2.04
N THR A 51 3.05 10.41 -1.77
CA THR A 51 4.39 10.33 -2.40
C THR A 51 5.08 9.03 -2.02
N ALA A 52 5.05 8.64 -0.75
CA ALA A 52 5.63 7.39 -0.27
C ALA A 52 5.00 6.17 -0.94
N LYS A 53 3.68 6.17 -1.14
CA LYS A 53 2.96 5.14 -1.90
C LYS A 53 3.46 5.04 -3.34
N ILE A 54 3.62 6.16 -4.04
CA ILE A 54 4.11 6.13 -5.42
C ILE A 54 5.55 5.59 -5.50
N LEU A 55 6.45 6.09 -4.63
CA LEU A 55 7.85 5.64 -4.60
C LEU A 55 7.98 4.17 -4.23
N GLY A 56 7.19 3.68 -3.26
CA GLY A 56 7.14 2.27 -2.91
C GLY A 56 6.67 1.39 -4.06
N GLY A 57 5.69 1.88 -4.84
CA GLY A 57 5.17 1.17 -6.01
C GLY A 57 6.22 1.02 -7.11
N ILE A 58 6.96 2.11 -7.39
CA ILE A 58 8.09 2.10 -8.31
C ILE A 58 9.14 1.09 -7.82
N ALA A 59 9.52 1.15 -6.55
CA ALA A 59 10.51 0.22 -5.99
C ALA A 59 10.07 -1.25 -6.10
N ILE A 60 8.78 -1.57 -5.93
CA ILE A 60 8.26 -2.94 -6.04
C ILE A 60 8.27 -3.44 -7.49
N LEU A 61 7.81 -2.61 -8.44
CA LEU A 61 7.64 -3.02 -9.85
C LEU A 61 8.93 -3.05 -10.66
N PHE A 62 9.92 -2.22 -10.30
CA PHE A 62 11.16 -2.09 -11.07
C PHE A 62 12.30 -2.96 -10.50
N PRO A 63 13.34 -3.24 -11.31
CA PRO A 63 14.54 -3.95 -10.86
C PRO A 63 15.47 -3.01 -10.09
N VAL A 64 15.12 -2.71 -8.83
CA VAL A 64 15.92 -1.91 -7.91
C VAL A 64 16.68 -2.79 -6.92
N ALA A 65 17.59 -2.19 -6.12
CA ALA A 65 18.33 -2.89 -5.08
C ALA A 65 17.40 -3.63 -4.10
N ARG A 66 17.80 -4.84 -3.68
CA ARG A 66 17.03 -5.70 -2.76
C ARG A 66 16.58 -4.98 -1.49
N THR A 67 17.47 -4.20 -0.89
CA THR A 67 17.19 -3.43 0.33
C THR A 67 16.06 -2.42 0.12
N LEU A 68 16.06 -1.72 -1.00
CA LEU A 68 15.02 -0.72 -1.31
C LEU A 68 13.66 -1.39 -1.52
N LYS A 69 13.65 -2.58 -2.14
CA LYS A 69 12.43 -3.37 -2.32
C LYS A 69 11.86 -3.88 -0.99
N GLU A 70 12.71 -4.36 -0.07
CA GLU A 70 12.31 -4.75 1.29
C GLU A 70 11.74 -3.55 2.07
N PHE A 71 12.36 -2.36 1.96
CA PHE A 71 11.83 -1.13 2.56
C PHE A 71 10.46 -0.74 1.99
N ALA A 72 10.26 -0.87 0.68
CA ALA A 72 8.97 -0.60 0.06
C ALA A 72 7.87 -1.54 0.57
N TYR A 73 8.14 -2.86 0.66
CA TYR A 73 7.17 -3.80 1.24
C TYR A 73 6.88 -3.50 2.71
N ALA A 74 7.89 -3.22 3.52
CA ALA A 74 7.71 -2.86 4.93
C ALA A 74 6.87 -1.57 5.08
N GLY A 75 7.20 -0.53 4.30
CA GLY A 75 6.43 0.72 4.28
C GLY A 75 4.96 0.50 3.91
N TYR A 76 4.69 -0.29 2.89
CA TYR A 76 3.32 -0.65 2.50
C TYR A 76 2.58 -1.41 3.61
N LEU A 77 3.25 -2.31 4.33
CA LEU A 77 2.64 -3.00 5.47
C LEU A 77 2.22 -2.00 6.55
N TYR A 78 3.10 -1.08 6.94
CA TYR A 78 2.77 -0.08 7.96
C TYR A 78 1.62 0.83 7.54
N ILE A 79 1.58 1.24 6.27
CA ILE A 79 0.45 2.01 5.71
C ILE A 79 -0.86 1.23 5.83
N ILE A 80 -0.86 -0.06 5.51
CA ILE A 80 -2.04 -0.94 5.64
C ILE A 80 -2.47 -1.04 7.11
N LEU A 81 -1.53 -1.26 8.03
CA LEU A 81 -1.85 -1.38 9.45
C LEU A 81 -2.44 -0.08 10.03
N LEU A 82 -1.84 1.07 9.69
CA LEU A 82 -2.34 2.38 10.12
C LEU A 82 -3.71 2.69 9.50
N ALA A 83 -3.94 2.30 8.24
CA ALA A 83 -5.27 2.41 7.62
C ALA A 83 -6.29 1.52 8.34
N GLY A 84 -5.90 0.30 8.75
CA GLY A 84 -6.74 -0.59 9.55
C GLY A 84 -7.11 0.01 10.91
N GLN A 85 -6.15 0.64 11.59
CA GLN A 85 -6.41 1.37 12.83
C GLN A 85 -7.39 2.53 12.61
N ALA A 86 -7.17 3.33 11.57
CA ALA A 86 -8.07 4.44 11.23
C ALA A 86 -9.50 3.96 10.94
N LEU A 87 -9.66 2.85 10.22
CA LEU A 87 -10.96 2.22 9.99
C LEU A 87 -11.58 1.71 11.29
N TYR A 88 -10.80 1.05 12.16
CA TYR A 88 -11.32 0.55 13.44
C TYR A 88 -11.87 1.67 14.33
N ILE A 89 -11.20 2.82 14.36
CA ILE A 89 -11.61 3.97 15.17
C ILE A 89 -12.84 4.69 14.59
N ASN A 90 -12.86 4.94 13.26
CA ASN A 90 -13.88 5.80 12.65
C ASN A 90 -15.03 5.05 11.98
N MET A 91 -14.77 3.82 11.52
CA MET A 91 -15.70 3.01 10.73
C MET A 91 -15.56 1.52 11.08
N PRO A 92 -15.82 1.11 12.34
CA PRO A 92 -15.48 -0.23 12.85
C PRO A 92 -16.10 -1.37 12.03
N ALA A 93 -17.29 -1.18 11.44
CA ALA A 93 -17.92 -2.15 10.54
C ALA A 93 -17.11 -2.41 9.25
N MET A 94 -16.30 -1.45 8.80
CA MET A 94 -15.43 -1.58 7.64
C MET A 94 -14.01 -2.06 8.00
N ALA A 95 -13.63 -2.07 9.28
CA ALA A 95 -12.30 -2.50 9.72
C ALA A 95 -11.88 -3.90 9.19
N PRO A 96 -12.78 -4.90 9.10
CA PRO A 96 -12.41 -6.21 8.55
C PRO A 96 -11.92 -6.18 7.09
N THR A 97 -12.26 -5.15 6.31
CA THR A 97 -11.78 -5.00 4.92
C THR A 97 -10.27 -4.90 4.83
N ILE A 98 -9.58 -4.47 5.90
CA ILE A 98 -8.11 -4.39 5.92
C ILE A 98 -7.44 -5.75 5.78
N LEU A 99 -8.11 -6.82 6.21
CA LEU A 99 -7.59 -8.19 6.10
C LEU A 99 -7.34 -8.58 4.64
N ILE A 100 -8.16 -8.08 3.71
CA ILE A 100 -7.98 -8.31 2.27
C ILE A 100 -6.64 -7.72 1.80
N PHE A 101 -6.34 -6.48 2.21
CA PHE A 101 -5.09 -5.81 1.87
C PHE A 101 -3.89 -6.49 2.52
N ILE A 102 -4.03 -6.98 3.76
CA ILE A 102 -2.98 -7.78 4.43
C ILE A 102 -2.72 -9.09 3.67
N ILE A 103 -3.77 -9.81 3.25
CA ILE A 103 -3.63 -11.04 2.47
C ILE A 103 -2.93 -10.76 1.13
N VAL A 104 -3.36 -9.72 0.41
CA VAL A 104 -2.71 -9.32 -0.85
C VAL A 104 -1.25 -8.96 -0.63
N TRP A 105 -0.93 -8.24 0.44
CA TRP A 105 0.45 -7.91 0.82
C TRP A 105 1.27 -9.16 1.13
N ILE A 106 0.73 -10.13 1.90
CA ILE A 106 1.41 -11.39 2.22
C ILE A 106 1.73 -12.15 0.93
N LEU A 107 0.76 -12.29 0.02
CA LEU A 107 0.95 -12.99 -1.24
C LEU A 107 2.01 -12.31 -2.11
N ALA A 108 1.99 -10.97 -2.18
CA ALA A 108 2.98 -10.18 -2.91
C ALA A 108 4.39 -10.35 -2.33
N TYR A 109 4.54 -10.19 -1.02
CA TYR A 109 5.81 -10.30 -0.32
C TYR A 109 6.39 -11.71 -0.38
N TRP A 110 5.56 -12.72 -0.13
CA TRP A 110 5.97 -14.12 -0.19
C TRP A 110 6.42 -14.53 -1.58
N GLY A 111 5.68 -14.09 -2.62
CA GLY A 111 6.09 -14.27 -4.00
C GLY A 111 7.48 -13.69 -4.23
N TYR A 112 7.73 -12.45 -3.76
CA TYR A 112 9.00 -11.76 -4.00
C TYR A 112 10.16 -12.49 -3.36
N ARG A 113 9.98 -12.94 -2.11
CA ARG A 113 10.98 -13.68 -1.35
C ARG A 113 11.33 -15.04 -1.96
N ARG A 114 10.42 -15.66 -2.70
CA ARG A 114 10.69 -16.90 -3.44
C ARG A 114 11.53 -16.66 -4.69
N VAL A 115 11.29 -15.56 -5.40
CA VAL A 115 12.03 -15.22 -6.63
C VAL A 115 13.42 -14.65 -6.32
N ALA A 116 13.54 -13.84 -5.26
CA ALA A 116 14.81 -13.23 -4.84
C ALA A 116 15.81 -14.19 -4.15
N ARG A 117 15.47 -15.49 -4.05
CA ARG A 117 16.32 -16.55 -3.49
C ARG A 117 17.01 -17.42 -4.56
N ILE A 118 16.85 -17.06 -5.83
CA ILE A 118 17.56 -17.64 -6.99
C ILE A 118 18.49 -16.55 -7.52
#